data_AF-A0A838VVK1-F1
#
_entry.id   AF-A0A838VVK1-F1
#
_cell.length_a   1.000
_cell.length_b   1.000
_cell.length_c   1.000
_cell.angle_alpha   90.00
_cell.angle_beta   90.00
_cell.angle_gamma   90.00
#
_symmetry.space_group_name_H-M   'P 1'
#
loop_
_entity.id
_entity.type
_entity.pdbx_description
1 polymer ?
#
loop_
_entity_poly.entity_id
_entity_poly.type
_entity_poly.pdbx_seq_one_letter_code
_entity_poly.pdbx_strand_id
1 'polypeptide(L)'
;GPFSTTKPVIETEIEPTQFDQLQKIFGEVVKWTFQQPWARFLLFQYIRQPWVIRRTLEQVYLDKSAITDQLIAEIQRPASDPGAAEVFASVFSTPQGEKVDVLLQQLTCPLLLLWGEGDPWINAKERSQKFRQYYPQLQEYFLHAGHCPHDEVPDQVNSLLHDWVKLHLALTA
;
A
#
# COMPACT_ATOMS: atom_id res chain seq x y z
N GLY A 1 -4.92 -11.94 5.15
CA GLY A 1 -4.59 -10.52 4.86
C GLY A 1 -3.45 -10.07 5.76
N PRO A 2 -3.24 -8.75 5.92
CA PRO A 2 -2.20 -8.21 6.82
C PRO A 2 -2.56 -8.34 8.31
N PHE A 3 -3.83 -8.63 8.62
CA PHE A 3 -4.32 -9.01 9.95
C PHE A 3 -4.45 -10.52 10.07
N SER A 4 -4.30 -11.04 11.28
CA SER A 4 -4.59 -12.43 11.64
C SER A 4 -6.06 -12.77 11.39
N THR A 5 -6.33 -14.01 10.94
CA THR A 5 -7.70 -14.47 10.69
C THR A 5 -8.32 -14.97 11.99
N THR A 6 -9.43 -14.37 12.43
CA THR A 6 -10.23 -14.86 13.55
C THR A 6 -11.43 -15.67 13.05
N LYS A 7 -11.22 -16.95 12.66
CA LYS A 7 -12.19 -18.09 12.72
C LYS A 7 -11.73 -19.30 11.88
N PRO A 8 -12.11 -20.55 12.27
CA PRO A 8 -11.70 -21.77 11.59
C PRO A 8 -12.48 -21.94 10.28
N VAL A 9 -11.77 -22.35 9.23
CA VAL A 9 -12.35 -22.71 7.92
C VAL A 9 -12.82 -24.16 8.00
N ILE A 10 -14.10 -24.40 7.74
CA ILE A 10 -14.60 -25.75 7.39
C ILE A 10 -14.27 -25.92 5.91
N GLU A 11 -13.24 -26.73 5.61
CA GLU A 11 -12.87 -27.09 4.24
C GLU A 11 -13.82 -28.17 3.73
N THR A 12 -14.70 -27.81 2.80
CA THR A 12 -15.31 -28.79 1.89
C THR A 12 -14.40 -28.95 0.68
N GLU A 13 -13.81 -30.13 0.58
CA GLU A 13 -12.91 -30.57 -0.48
C GLU A 13 -13.70 -30.76 -1.79
N ILE A 14 -13.37 -29.96 -2.81
CA ILE A 14 -13.87 -30.12 -4.18
C ILE A 14 -12.67 -30.50 -5.05
N GLU A 15 -12.73 -31.68 -5.67
CA GLU A 15 -11.75 -32.19 -6.64
C GLU A 15 -11.61 -31.23 -7.85
N PRO A 16 -10.39 -30.75 -8.18
CA PRO A 16 -10.19 -29.74 -9.22
C PRO A 16 -10.31 -30.30 -10.64
N THR A 17 -10.94 -29.55 -11.55
CA THR A 17 -11.15 -29.98 -12.95
C THR A 17 -9.90 -29.80 -13.83
N GLN A 18 -9.85 -30.46 -14.99
CA GLN A 18 -8.71 -30.44 -15.93
C GLN A 18 -8.39 -29.03 -16.48
N PHE A 19 -9.40 -28.15 -16.57
CA PHE A 19 -9.23 -26.73 -16.92
C PHE A 19 -8.54 -25.95 -15.79
N ASP A 20 -8.88 -26.25 -14.52
CA ASP A 20 -8.21 -25.69 -13.35
C ASP A 20 -6.73 -26.11 -13.29
N GLN A 21 -6.40 -27.32 -13.75
CA GLN A 21 -5.03 -27.82 -13.81
C GLN A 21 -4.20 -27.07 -14.87
N LEU A 22 -4.74 -26.82 -16.06
CA LEU A 22 -4.05 -26.02 -17.08
C LEU A 22 -3.88 -24.55 -16.66
N GLN A 23 -4.88 -23.96 -16.01
CA GLN A 23 -4.76 -22.62 -15.42
C GLN A 23 -3.72 -22.58 -14.30
N LYS A 24 -3.65 -23.61 -13.45
CA LYS A 24 -2.61 -23.74 -12.41
C LYS A 24 -1.22 -23.84 -13.03
N ILE A 25 -1.02 -24.70 -14.04
CA ILE A 25 0.27 -24.85 -14.72
C ILE A 25 0.68 -23.53 -15.41
N PHE A 26 -0.24 -22.87 -16.11
CA PHE A 26 0.03 -21.57 -16.72
C PHE A 26 0.35 -20.51 -15.65
N GLY A 27 -0.37 -20.52 -14.53
CA GLY A 27 -0.11 -19.67 -13.37
C GLY A 27 1.24 -19.94 -12.70
N GLU A 28 1.66 -21.19 -12.59
CA GLU A 28 2.95 -21.60 -12.03
C GLU A 28 4.10 -21.24 -12.96
N VAL A 29 3.94 -21.42 -14.28
CA VAL A 29 4.92 -20.98 -15.28
C VAL A 29 5.04 -19.47 -15.29
N VAL A 30 3.93 -18.72 -15.26
CA VAL A 30 3.95 -17.26 -15.14
C VAL A 30 4.65 -16.85 -13.84
N LYS A 31 4.26 -17.43 -12.70
CA LYS A 31 4.87 -17.16 -11.40
C LYS A 31 6.38 -17.46 -11.39
N TRP A 32 6.80 -18.57 -12.00
CA TRP A 32 8.22 -18.93 -12.15
C TRP A 32 8.97 -17.96 -13.05
N THR A 33 8.34 -17.49 -14.12
CA THR A 33 8.91 -16.51 -15.06
C THR A 33 9.10 -15.15 -14.38
N PHE A 34 8.11 -14.69 -13.60
CA PHE A 34 8.19 -13.47 -12.77
C PHE A 34 9.19 -13.58 -11.61
N GLN A 35 9.59 -14.79 -11.23
CA GLN A 35 10.64 -15.02 -10.24
C GLN A 35 12.06 -14.89 -10.81
N GLN A 36 12.22 -14.83 -12.14
CA GLN A 36 13.53 -14.70 -12.76
C GLN A 36 14.08 -13.26 -12.65
N PRO A 37 15.38 -13.08 -12.34
CA PRO A 37 15.99 -11.74 -12.20
C PRO A 37 15.83 -10.84 -13.43
N TRP A 38 15.97 -11.40 -14.64
CA TRP A 38 15.84 -10.64 -15.88
C TRP A 38 14.40 -10.15 -16.12
N ALA A 39 13.39 -10.96 -15.76
CA ALA A 39 11.99 -10.58 -15.93
C ALA A 39 11.60 -9.45 -14.98
N ARG A 40 12.09 -9.51 -13.73
CA ARG A 40 11.94 -8.42 -12.75
C ARG A 40 12.62 -7.14 -13.22
N PHE A 41 13.82 -7.27 -13.81
CA PHE A 41 14.53 -6.13 -14.39
C PHE A 41 13.75 -5.51 -15.55
N LEU A 42 13.23 -6.30 -16.50
CA LEU A 42 12.42 -5.78 -17.60
C LEU A 42 11.12 -5.13 -17.10
N LEU A 43 10.45 -5.75 -16.12
CA LEU A 43 9.29 -5.16 -15.48
C LEU A 43 9.64 -3.81 -14.85
N PHE A 44 10.75 -3.72 -14.12
CA PHE A 44 11.26 -2.47 -13.54
C PHE A 44 11.48 -1.39 -14.61
N GLN A 45 12.13 -1.75 -15.73
CA GLN A 45 12.36 -0.82 -16.84
C GLN A 45 11.05 -0.31 -17.47
N TYR A 46 10.00 -1.13 -17.48
CA TYR A 46 8.67 -0.76 -17.96
C TYR A 46 7.92 0.15 -16.98
N ILE A 47 7.83 -0.23 -15.70
CA ILE A 47 7.03 0.53 -14.72
C ILE A 47 7.61 1.92 -14.42
N ARG A 48 8.93 2.10 -14.57
CA ARG A 48 9.59 3.39 -14.34
C ARG A 48 9.40 4.40 -15.47
N GLN A 49 8.69 4.03 -16.55
CA GLN A 49 8.42 4.96 -17.64
C GLN A 49 7.40 6.03 -17.22
N PRO A 50 7.56 7.31 -17.63
CA PRO A 50 6.71 8.41 -17.16
C PRO A 50 5.22 8.18 -17.42
N TRP A 51 4.90 7.62 -18.59
CA TRP A 51 3.51 7.34 -18.98
C TRP A 51 2.89 6.20 -18.16
N VAL A 52 3.68 5.23 -17.70
CA VAL A 52 3.20 4.16 -16.81
C VAL A 52 2.96 4.73 -15.42
N ILE A 53 3.89 5.52 -14.90
CA ILE A 53 3.73 6.24 -13.62
C ILE A 53 2.44 7.07 -13.65
N ARG A 54 2.25 7.92 -14.67
CA ARG A 54 1.03 8.71 -14.87
C ARG A 54 -0.22 7.83 -14.82
N ARG A 55 -0.25 6.76 -15.60
CA ARG A 55 -1.38 5.83 -15.67
C ARG A 55 -1.67 5.17 -14.31
N THR A 56 -0.65 4.86 -13.53
CA THR A 56 -0.81 4.31 -12.17
C THR A 56 -1.38 5.36 -11.21
N LEU A 57 -0.87 6.60 -11.24
CA LEU A 57 -1.41 7.70 -10.43
C LEU A 57 -2.88 7.99 -10.80
N GLU A 58 -3.23 7.94 -12.08
CA GLU A 58 -4.60 8.07 -12.56
C GLU A 58 -5.52 6.94 -12.10
N GLN A 59 -5.01 5.81 -11.62
CA GLN A 59 -5.86 4.77 -11.04
C GLN A 59 -6.16 5.01 -9.57
N VAL A 60 -5.26 5.70 -8.86
CA VAL A 60 -5.28 5.76 -7.39
C VAL A 60 -5.57 7.14 -6.80
N TYR A 61 -5.32 8.21 -7.54
CA TYR A 61 -5.63 9.57 -7.09
C TYR A 61 -7.12 9.82 -7.33
N LEU A 62 -7.78 10.54 -6.43
CA LEU A 62 -9.13 11.04 -6.66
C LEU A 62 -9.06 12.32 -7.51
N ASP A 63 -8.20 13.26 -7.13
CA ASP A 63 -7.94 14.48 -7.89
C ASP A 63 -6.87 14.26 -8.97
N LYS A 64 -7.30 14.27 -10.24
CA LYS A 64 -6.38 14.11 -11.39
C LYS A 64 -5.56 15.36 -11.67
N SER A 65 -5.99 16.52 -11.19
CA SER A 65 -5.28 17.78 -11.41
C SER A 65 -3.95 17.83 -10.64
N ALA A 66 -3.84 17.07 -9.55
CA ALA A 66 -2.60 16.87 -8.80
C ALA A 66 -1.52 16.08 -9.58
N ILE A 67 -1.88 15.37 -10.65
CA ILE A 67 -0.96 14.54 -11.45
C ILE A 67 -0.19 15.40 -12.46
N THR A 68 0.77 16.17 -11.96
CA THR A 68 1.62 17.06 -12.76
C THR A 68 2.80 16.31 -13.40
N ASP A 69 3.37 16.89 -14.47
CA ASP A 69 4.61 16.36 -15.07
C ASP A 69 5.79 16.43 -14.09
N GLN A 70 5.79 17.43 -13.19
CA GLN A 70 6.78 17.54 -12.11
C GLN A 70 6.69 16.33 -11.16
N LEU A 71 5.49 16.00 -10.67
CA LEU A 71 5.28 14.84 -9.80
C LEU A 71 5.77 13.54 -10.45
N ILE A 72 5.46 13.34 -11.73
CA ILE A 72 5.92 12.16 -12.48
C ILE A 72 7.44 12.13 -12.56
N ALA A 73 8.09 13.26 -12.85
CA ALA A 73 9.55 13.35 -12.89
C ALA A 73 10.18 13.10 -11.51
N GLU A 74 9.56 13.58 -10.44
CA GLU A 74 10.01 13.37 -9.05
C GLU A 74 9.93 11.90 -8.62
N ILE A 75 8.89 11.18 -9.04
CA ILE A 75 8.77 9.73 -8.81
C ILE A 75 9.76 8.95 -9.70
N GLN A 76 9.95 9.36 -10.95
CA GLN A 76 10.87 8.69 -11.87
C GLN A 76 12.34 8.85 -11.48
N ARG A 77 12.70 10.01 -10.92
CA ARG A 77 14.08 10.36 -10.56
C ARG A 77 14.76 9.29 -9.69
N PRO A 78 14.24 8.88 -8.52
CA PRO A 78 14.85 7.81 -7.72
C PRO A 78 14.82 6.44 -8.42
N ALA A 79 13.86 6.21 -9.33
CA ALA A 79 13.85 4.99 -10.16
C ALA A 79 14.92 4.99 -11.27
N SER A 80 15.74 6.04 -11.37
CA SER A 80 16.89 6.13 -12.27
C SER A 80 18.23 6.05 -11.54
N ASP A 81 18.22 5.97 -10.21
CA ASP A 81 19.45 5.87 -9.42
C ASP A 81 20.10 4.49 -9.56
N PRO A 82 21.44 4.39 -9.47
CA PRO A 82 22.13 3.11 -9.37
C PRO A 82 21.58 2.30 -8.19
N GLY A 83 21.24 1.02 -8.40
CA GLY A 83 20.66 0.17 -7.36
C GLY A 83 19.12 0.15 -7.31
N ALA A 84 18.44 1.01 -8.08
CA ALA A 84 16.98 1.11 -8.02
C ALA A 84 16.26 -0.18 -8.47
N ALA A 85 16.84 -0.90 -9.43
CA ALA A 85 16.28 -2.18 -9.89
C ALA A 85 16.38 -3.27 -8.81
N GLU A 86 17.48 -3.27 -8.05
CA GLU A 86 17.74 -4.18 -6.95
C GLU A 86 16.82 -3.87 -5.77
N VAL A 87 16.62 -2.60 -5.44
CA VAL A 87 15.63 -2.16 -4.44
C VAL A 87 14.23 -2.61 -4.85
N PHE A 88 13.83 -2.40 -6.11
CA PHE A 88 12.55 -2.89 -6.62
C PHE A 88 12.43 -4.42 -6.53
N ALA A 89 13.47 -5.15 -6.92
CA ALA A 89 13.49 -6.61 -6.85
C ALA A 89 13.37 -7.12 -5.40
N SER A 90 13.92 -6.37 -4.44
CA SER A 90 13.87 -6.73 -3.02
C SER A 90 12.44 -6.85 -2.49
N VAL A 91 11.50 -6.05 -3.00
CA VAL A 91 10.07 -6.07 -2.62
C VAL A 91 9.45 -7.45 -2.83
N PHE A 92 9.90 -8.21 -3.83
CA PHE A 92 9.38 -9.55 -4.13
C PHE A 92 10.05 -10.67 -3.31
N SER A 93 11.16 -10.36 -2.63
CA SER A 93 11.96 -11.33 -1.86
C SER A 93 11.98 -11.05 -0.36
N THR A 94 11.55 -9.86 0.07
CA THR A 94 11.46 -9.52 1.49
C THR A 94 10.49 -10.47 2.18
N PRO A 95 10.92 -11.16 3.26
CA PRO A 95 10.05 -12.05 3.99
C PRO A 95 8.87 -11.27 4.57
N GLN A 96 7.72 -11.92 4.68
CA GLN A 96 6.55 -11.30 5.28
C GLN A 96 6.86 -10.93 6.75
N GLY A 97 6.67 -9.64 7.08
CA GLY A 97 6.81 -9.15 8.44
C GLY A 97 5.66 -9.60 9.36
N GLU A 98 5.75 -9.14 10.61
CA GLU A 98 4.73 -9.38 11.62
C GLU A 98 3.37 -8.79 11.21
N LYS A 99 2.28 -9.41 11.70
CA LYS A 99 0.92 -9.00 11.35
C LYS A 99 0.57 -7.65 11.98
N VAL A 100 -0.29 -6.90 11.31
CA VAL A 100 -0.65 -5.53 11.73
C VAL A 100 -1.33 -5.51 13.10
N ASP A 101 -2.19 -6.49 13.40
CA ASP A 101 -2.80 -6.63 14.73
C ASP A 101 -1.77 -6.80 15.85
N VAL A 102 -0.76 -7.63 15.61
CA VAL A 102 0.31 -7.87 16.58
C VAL A 102 1.14 -6.60 16.78
N LEU A 103 1.49 -5.90 15.70
CA LEU A 103 2.22 -4.63 15.77
C LEU A 103 1.42 -3.55 16.50
N LEU A 104 0.11 -3.43 16.23
CA LEU A 104 -0.75 -2.45 16.89
C LEU A 104 -0.82 -2.69 18.41
N GLN A 105 -0.91 -3.95 18.85
CA GLN A 105 -0.93 -4.28 20.28
C GLN A 105 0.39 -3.98 21.00
N GLN A 106 1.51 -3.91 20.28
CA GLN A 106 2.81 -3.54 20.82
C GLN A 106 3.02 -2.02 20.91
N LEU A 107 2.21 -1.21 20.22
CA LEU A 107 2.35 0.24 20.25
C LEU A 107 1.94 0.82 21.62
N THR A 108 2.82 1.63 22.19
CA THR A 108 2.59 2.34 23.47
C THR A 108 2.46 3.84 23.32
N CYS A 109 2.54 4.37 22.09
CA CYS A 109 2.47 5.78 21.77
C CYS A 109 1.18 6.14 21.02
N PRO A 110 0.69 7.39 21.12
CA PRO A 110 -0.46 7.86 20.35
C PRO A 110 -0.31 7.58 18.84
N LEU A 111 -1.43 7.22 18.20
CA LEU A 111 -1.48 6.87 16.78
C LEU A 111 -2.46 7.78 16.03
N LEU A 112 -1.97 8.46 14.99
CA LEU A 112 -2.79 9.19 14.02
C LEU A 112 -2.86 8.44 12.69
N LEU A 113 -4.07 8.26 12.15
CA LEU A 113 -4.30 7.72 10.82
C LEU A 113 -5.00 8.74 9.93
N LEU A 114 -4.42 9.06 8.77
CA LEU A 114 -5.00 9.95 7.78
C LEU A 114 -5.31 9.13 6.52
N TRP A 115 -6.59 8.92 6.24
CA TRP A 115 -7.05 8.11 5.13
C TRP A 115 -7.51 9.00 3.97
N GLY A 116 -7.17 8.64 2.74
CA GLY A 116 -7.96 9.06 1.59
C GLY A 116 -9.16 8.13 1.45
N GLU A 117 -10.38 8.66 1.61
CA GLU A 117 -11.59 7.83 1.60
C GLU A 117 -11.94 7.27 0.21
N GLY A 118 -11.42 7.91 -0.85
CA GLY A 118 -11.54 7.48 -2.24
C GLY A 118 -10.46 6.50 -2.69
N ASP A 119 -9.58 6.03 -1.80
CA ASP A 119 -8.52 5.07 -2.11
C ASP A 119 -9.10 3.73 -2.61
N PRO A 120 -8.84 3.34 -3.88
CA PRO A 120 -9.38 2.12 -4.46
C PRO A 120 -8.67 0.84 -4.01
N TRP A 121 -7.52 0.94 -3.34
CA TRP A 121 -6.68 -0.20 -2.96
C TRP A 121 -6.88 -0.65 -1.52
N ILE A 122 -7.17 0.28 -0.60
CA ILE A 122 -7.15 -0.03 0.85
C ILE A 122 -8.54 -0.25 1.45
N ASN A 123 -9.60 0.29 0.84
CA ASN A 123 -10.96 0.36 1.42
C ASN A 123 -10.90 0.91 2.85
N ALA A 124 -10.65 2.22 2.96
CA ALA A 124 -10.29 2.90 4.20
C ALA A 124 -11.26 2.63 5.37
N LYS A 125 -12.58 2.57 5.11
CA LYS A 125 -13.59 2.36 6.17
C LYS A 125 -13.52 0.95 6.75
N GLU A 126 -13.43 -0.09 5.92
CA GLU A 126 -13.29 -1.47 6.41
C GLU A 126 -11.95 -1.63 7.13
N ARG A 127 -10.88 -1.02 6.59
CA ARG A 127 -9.55 -1.10 7.20
C ARG A 127 -9.51 -0.42 8.57
N SER A 128 -10.09 0.76 8.68
CA SER A 128 -10.20 1.53 9.92
C SER A 128 -10.87 0.74 11.04
N GLN A 129 -11.95 0.01 10.76
CA GLN A 129 -12.62 -0.84 11.76
C GLN A 129 -11.66 -1.87 12.38
N LYS A 130 -10.80 -2.49 11.57
CA LYS A 130 -9.78 -3.43 12.05
C LYS A 130 -8.72 -2.71 12.88
N PHE A 131 -8.24 -1.55 12.45
CA PHE A 131 -7.29 -0.76 13.25
C PHE A 131 -7.88 -0.38 14.62
N ARG A 132 -9.11 0.12 14.68
CA ARG A 132 -9.79 0.45 15.95
C ARG A 132 -10.00 -0.76 16.85
N GLN A 133 -10.22 -1.94 16.29
CA GLN A 133 -10.37 -3.17 17.08
C GLN A 133 -9.11 -3.47 17.91
N TYR A 134 -7.93 -3.26 17.33
CA TYR A 134 -6.65 -3.56 17.99
C TYR A 134 -6.00 -2.35 18.67
N TYR A 135 -6.42 -1.12 18.31
CA TYR A 135 -5.91 0.12 18.86
C TYR A 135 -7.04 1.18 19.06
N PRO A 136 -7.93 1.00 20.05
CA PRO A 136 -9.15 1.82 20.21
C PRO A 136 -8.90 3.32 20.41
N GLN A 137 -7.72 3.68 20.93
CA GLN A 137 -7.29 5.03 21.24
C GLN A 137 -6.68 5.78 20.04
N LEU A 138 -6.68 5.19 18.84
CA LEU A 138 -6.23 5.91 17.64
C LEU A 138 -7.10 7.14 17.37
N GLN A 139 -6.48 8.16 16.81
CA GLN A 139 -7.16 9.29 16.20
C GLN A 139 -7.11 9.10 14.69
N GLU A 140 -8.22 9.36 13.99
CA GLU A 140 -8.23 9.22 12.54
C GLU A 140 -9.13 10.23 11.84
N TYR A 141 -8.77 10.50 10.58
CA TYR A 141 -9.50 11.38 9.69
C TYR A 141 -9.65 10.73 8.32
N PHE A 142 -10.78 10.97 7.69
CA PHE A 142 -11.07 10.56 6.32
C PHE A 142 -11.13 11.81 5.46
N LEU A 143 -10.18 11.91 4.55
CA LEU A 143 -9.98 13.03 3.66
C LEU A 143 -10.56 12.69 2.30
N HIS A 144 -11.14 13.69 1.64
CA HIS A 144 -11.62 13.55 0.27
C HIS A 144 -10.44 13.52 -0.72
N ALA A 145 -9.78 12.37 -0.77
CA ALA A 145 -8.60 12.09 -1.57
C ALA A 145 -8.52 10.58 -1.88
N GLY A 146 -7.66 10.23 -2.83
CA GLY A 146 -7.32 8.86 -3.19
C GLY A 146 -6.22 8.26 -2.31
N HIS A 147 -5.37 7.42 -2.90
CA HIS A 147 -4.35 6.66 -2.17
C HIS A 147 -3.27 7.53 -1.52
N CYS A 148 -3.01 8.72 -2.07
CA CYS A 148 -1.95 9.62 -1.62
C CYS A 148 -2.54 10.95 -1.12
N PRO A 149 -3.22 10.99 0.04
CA PRO A 149 -3.86 12.20 0.54
C PRO A 149 -2.88 13.34 0.81
N HIS A 150 -1.60 13.04 1.07
CA HIS A 150 -0.55 14.04 1.29
C HIS A 150 -0.17 14.79 0.01
N ASP A 151 -0.37 14.19 -1.17
CA ASP A 151 -0.14 14.85 -2.46
C ASP A 151 -1.39 15.57 -2.95
N GLU A 152 -2.58 15.00 -2.70
CA GLU A 152 -3.86 15.51 -3.23
C GLU A 152 -4.46 16.65 -2.39
N VAL A 153 -4.38 16.55 -1.06
CA VAL A 153 -4.91 17.56 -0.13
C VAL A 153 -3.87 17.94 0.93
N PRO A 154 -2.67 18.40 0.51
CA PRO A 154 -1.54 18.64 1.39
C PRO A 154 -1.87 19.61 2.53
N ASP A 155 -2.65 20.66 2.28
CA ASP A 155 -3.01 21.63 3.32
C ASP A 155 -3.80 21.00 4.47
N GLN A 156 -4.71 20.08 4.16
CA GLN A 156 -5.50 19.37 5.19
C GLN A 156 -4.63 18.38 5.95
N VAL A 157 -3.81 17.59 5.24
CA VAL A 157 -2.88 16.63 5.86
C VAL A 157 -1.90 17.37 6.78
N ASN A 158 -1.29 18.44 6.30
CA ASN A 158 -0.31 19.22 7.04
C ASN A 158 -0.92 19.88 8.28
N SER A 159 -2.12 20.46 8.16
CA SER A 159 -2.82 21.04 9.31
C SER A 159 -3.12 19.99 10.38
N LEU A 160 -3.71 18.85 9.99
CA LEU A 160 -4.06 17.79 10.93
C LEU A 160 -2.83 17.19 11.61
N LEU A 161 -1.76 16.94 10.85
CA LEU A 161 -0.51 16.41 11.38
C LEU A 161 0.13 17.39 12.37
N HIS A 162 0.19 18.67 12.00
CA HIS A 162 0.77 19.71 12.84
C HIS A 162 -0.01 19.89 14.16
N ASP A 163 -1.34 19.94 14.09
CA ASP A 163 -2.19 20.09 15.27
C ASP A 163 -2.09 18.87 16.20
N TRP A 164 -2.03 17.68 15.61
CA TRP A 164 -1.81 16.44 16.35
C TRP A 164 -0.46 16.41 17.07
N VAL A 165 0.62 16.80 16.39
CA VAL A 165 1.96 16.88 16.98
C VAL A 165 1.97 17.89 18.12
N LYS A 166 1.39 19.09 17.94
CA LYS A 166 1.32 20.12 18.99
C LYS A 166 0.56 19.63 20.22
N LEU A 167 -0.58 18.98 20.02
CA LEU A 167 -1.39 18.43 21.10
C LEU A 167 -0.56 17.45 21.95
N HIS A 168 0.18 16.53 21.31
CA HIS A 168 0.91 15.49 22.04
C HIS A 168 2.25 15.95 22.61
N LEU A 169 2.93 16.92 21.99
CA LEU A 169 4.11 17.56 22.58
C LEU A 169 3.75 18.31 23.88
N ALA A 170 2.61 19.01 23.90
CA ALA A 170 2.14 19.73 25.08
C ALA A 170 1.71 18.80 26.23
N LEU A 171 1.39 17.54 25.96
CA LEU A 171 1.00 16.53 26.97
C LEU A 171 2.20 15.78 27.54
N THR A 172 3.36 15.84 26.88
CA THR A 172 4.62 15.19 27.31
C THR A 172 5.61 16.14 27.99
N ALA A 173 5.37 17.45 27.92
CA ALA A 173 6.19 18.49 28.55
C ALA A 173 5.65 18.86 29.94
#